data_AF-A0A9X1TSI9-F1
#
_entry.id   AF-A0A9X1TSI9-F1
#
_cell.length_a   1.000
_cell.length_b   1.000
_cell.length_c   1.000
_cell.angle_alpha   90.00
_cell.angle_beta   90.00
_cell.angle_gamma   90.00
#
_symmetry.space_group_name_H-M   'P 1'
#
loop_
_entity.id
_entity.type
_entity.pdbx_description
1 polymer ?
#
loop_
_entity_poly.entity_id
_entity_poly.type
_entity_poly.pdbx_seq_one_letter_code
_entity_poly.pdbx_strand_id
1 'polypeptide(L)'
;MENVKAIVKQVIKIWRLYKTQQKMLTVTMGQEIPFSLRKLLSQDYMVCSLFKKEMANFYDALKCHMRDACILDSDSKPITIDNRHGNFDLALAEIIAVHQKIIAEYDVLLELAENSDLNTSPLKQHRKQMAFMIDEIEAQSNGAPAGEETMLL
;
A
#
# COMPACT_ATOMS: atom_id res chain seq x y z
N MET A 1 -11.94 22.53 10.43
CA MET A 1 -11.79 21.63 9.27
C MET A 1 -12.62 20.37 9.59
N GLU A 2 -13.87 20.34 9.11
CA GLU A 2 -14.92 19.37 9.56
C GLU A 2 -14.56 17.90 9.31
N ASN A 3 -13.70 17.61 8.31
CA ASN A 3 -13.35 16.24 7.92
C ASN A 3 -12.04 15.69 8.52
N VAL A 4 -11.30 16.46 9.34
CA VAL A 4 -9.95 16.05 9.81
C VAL A 4 -9.96 14.71 10.53
N LYS A 5 -10.97 14.44 11.36
CA LYS A 5 -11.06 13.16 12.06
C LYS A 5 -11.25 11.99 11.10
N ALA A 6 -12.07 12.16 10.06
CA ALA A 6 -12.28 11.14 9.03
C ALA A 6 -11.01 10.92 8.20
N ILE A 7 -10.35 12.00 7.79
CA ILE A 7 -9.06 11.98 7.07
C ILE A 7 -8.01 11.23 7.88
N VAL A 8 -7.85 11.53 9.18
CA VAL A 8 -6.87 10.86 10.04
C VAL A 8 -7.17 9.37 10.20
N LYS A 9 -8.44 9.00 10.42
CA LYS A 9 -8.83 7.59 10.46
C LYS A 9 -8.43 6.87 9.18
N GLN A 10 -8.65 7.53 8.05
CA GLN A 10 -8.34 6.99 6.73
C GLN A 10 -6.83 6.81 6.50
N VAL A 11 -6.02 7.79 6.90
CA VAL A 11 -4.55 7.71 6.87
C VAL A 11 -4.04 6.54 7.71
N ILE A 12 -4.60 6.34 8.92
CA ILE A 12 -4.23 5.22 9.79
C ILE A 12 -4.54 3.87 9.13
N LYS A 13 -5.70 3.74 8.47
CA LYS A 13 -6.05 2.50 7.75
C LYS A 13 -5.05 2.19 6.65
N ILE A 14 -4.74 3.17 5.80
CA ILE A 14 -3.75 3.02 4.71
C ILE A 14 -2.38 2.62 5.29
N TRP A 15 -1.93 3.28 6.36
CA TRP A 15 -0.68 2.94 7.04
C TRP A 15 -0.64 1.47 7.52
N ARG A 16 -1.75 0.96 8.06
CA ARG A 16 -1.85 -0.46 8.48
C ARG A 16 -1.85 -1.43 7.31
N LEU A 17 -2.50 -1.06 6.21
CA LEU A 17 -2.47 -1.87 4.99
C LEU A 17 -1.05 -1.95 4.44
N TYR A 18 -0.28 -0.85 4.40
CA TYR A 18 1.14 -0.92 4.04
C TYR A 18 1.95 -1.83 4.97
N LYS A 19 1.69 -1.78 6.28
CA LYS A 19 2.34 -2.70 7.23
C LYS A 19 1.99 -4.16 6.94
N THR A 20 0.76 -4.43 6.51
CA THR A 20 0.32 -5.77 6.12
C THR A 20 1.00 -6.19 4.82
N GLN A 21 1.00 -5.33 3.81
CA GLN A 21 1.64 -5.56 2.51
C GLN A 21 3.12 -5.90 2.68
N GLN A 22 3.86 -5.12 3.47
CA GLN A 22 5.26 -5.39 3.78
C GLN A 22 5.51 -6.78 4.37
N LYS A 23 4.61 -7.24 5.26
CA LYS A 23 4.73 -8.57 5.84
C LYS A 23 4.45 -9.66 4.79
N MET A 24 3.41 -9.49 3.96
CA MET A 24 3.12 -10.44 2.88
C MET A 24 4.29 -10.55 1.90
N LEU A 25 4.85 -9.41 1.49
CA LEU A 25 6.02 -9.35 0.62
C LEU A 25 7.22 -10.06 1.25
N THR A 26 7.47 -9.83 2.54
CA THR A 26 8.59 -10.47 3.27
C THR A 26 8.42 -11.99 3.34
N VAL A 27 7.21 -12.45 3.68
CA VAL A 27 6.90 -13.89 3.73
C VAL A 27 7.05 -14.52 2.35
N THR A 28 6.50 -13.89 1.32
CA THR A 28 6.53 -14.40 -0.07
C THR A 28 7.96 -14.43 -0.62
N MET A 29 8.76 -13.39 -0.39
CA MET A 29 10.17 -13.36 -0.83
C MET A 29 11.05 -14.39 -0.13
N GLY A 30 10.66 -14.85 1.07
CA GLY A 30 11.30 -15.93 1.81
C GLY A 30 11.01 -17.33 1.25
N GLN A 31 10.08 -17.44 0.29
CA GLN A 31 9.79 -18.68 -0.41
C GLN A 31 10.71 -18.89 -1.62
N GLU A 32 10.70 -20.11 -2.16
CA GLU A 32 11.37 -20.43 -3.42
C GLU A 32 10.56 -19.86 -4.59
N ILE A 33 10.98 -18.69 -5.06
CA ILE A 33 10.36 -17.97 -6.19
C ILE A 33 11.45 -17.58 -7.22
N PRO A 34 11.05 -17.34 -8.49
CA PRO A 34 11.96 -16.84 -9.52
C PRO A 34 12.66 -15.54 -9.11
N PHE A 35 13.90 -15.35 -9.56
CA PHE A 35 14.70 -14.16 -9.22
C PHE A 35 14.05 -12.86 -9.72
N SER A 36 13.45 -12.86 -10.92
CA SER A 36 12.72 -11.71 -11.48
C SER A 36 11.59 -11.26 -10.55
N LEU A 37 10.78 -12.22 -10.08
CA LEU A 37 9.70 -11.96 -9.15
C LEU A 37 10.22 -11.47 -7.80
N ARG A 38 11.28 -12.09 -7.26
CA ARG A 38 11.90 -11.62 -6.01
C ARG A 38 12.40 -10.17 -6.13
N LYS A 39 12.97 -9.79 -7.29
CA LYS A 39 13.39 -8.41 -7.57
C LYS A 39 12.18 -7.46 -7.58
N LEU A 40 11.10 -7.82 -8.27
CA LEU A 40 9.87 -7.04 -8.31
C LEU A 40 9.26 -6.84 -6.91
N LEU A 41 9.11 -7.92 -6.14
CA LEU A 41 8.57 -7.86 -4.77
C LEU A 41 9.49 -7.07 -3.82
N SER A 42 10.81 -7.07 -4.06
CA SER A 42 11.76 -6.24 -3.30
C SER A 42 11.57 -4.76 -3.61
N GLN A 43 11.35 -4.40 -4.87
CA GLN A 43 11.03 -3.03 -5.28
C GLN A 43 9.71 -2.57 -4.65
N ASP A 44 8.67 -3.40 -4.72
CA ASP A 44 7.39 -3.13 -4.07
C ASP A 44 7.54 -2.92 -2.55
N TYR A 45 8.37 -3.75 -1.90
CA TYR A 45 8.64 -3.60 -0.47
C TYR A 45 9.28 -2.25 -0.14
N MET A 46 10.22 -1.77 -0.97
CA MET A 46 10.84 -0.45 -0.79
C MET A 46 9.83 0.68 -0.97
N VAL A 47 8.99 0.60 -2.01
CA VAL A 47 7.91 1.57 -2.27
C VAL A 47 6.94 1.61 -1.10
N CYS A 48 6.44 0.46 -0.64
CA CYS A 48 5.58 0.34 0.53
C CYS A 48 6.23 0.90 1.80
N SER A 49 7.56 0.73 1.95
CA SER A 49 8.30 1.29 3.09
C SER A 49 8.31 2.81 3.09
N LEU A 50 8.55 3.41 1.92
CA LEU A 50 8.53 4.86 1.73
C LEU A 50 7.13 5.41 2.01
N PHE A 51 6.11 4.87 1.34
CA PHE A 51 4.75 5.38 1.49
C PHE A 51 4.18 5.18 2.89
N LYS A 52 4.52 4.08 3.57
CA LYS A 52 4.20 3.92 5.00
C LYS A 52 4.80 5.04 5.85
N LYS A 53 6.06 5.41 5.61
CA LYS A 53 6.71 6.52 6.33
C LYS A 53 6.02 7.85 6.02
N GLU A 54 5.65 8.08 4.77
CA GLU A 54 4.93 9.29 4.38
C GLU A 54 3.52 9.38 4.98
N MET A 55 2.78 8.26 5.06
CA MET A 55 1.51 8.23 5.79
C MET A 55 1.69 8.53 7.28
N ALA A 56 2.78 8.09 7.90
CA ALA A 56 3.10 8.43 9.28
C ALA A 56 3.39 9.93 9.44
N ASN A 57 4.19 10.51 8.54
CA ASN A 57 4.47 11.95 8.53
C ASN A 57 3.19 12.78 8.31
N PHE A 58 2.32 12.33 7.40
CA PHE A 58 1.04 12.97 7.13
C PHE A 58 0.12 12.92 8.35
N TYR A 59 0.08 11.76 9.01
CA TYR A 59 -0.60 11.60 10.29
C TYR A 59 -0.05 12.55 11.37
N ASP A 60 1.27 12.65 11.53
CA ASP A 60 1.90 13.51 12.54
C ASP A 60 1.60 15.00 12.28
N ALA A 61 1.59 15.43 11.01
CA ALA A 61 1.20 16.78 10.61
C ALA A 61 -0.28 17.09 10.95
N LEU A 62 -1.16 16.09 10.82
CA LEU A 62 -2.57 16.20 11.19
C LEU A 62 -2.78 16.08 12.71
N LYS A 63 -1.93 15.34 13.43
CA LYS A 63 -2.04 15.08 14.88
C LYS A 63 -1.92 16.36 15.71
N CYS A 64 -1.15 17.35 15.29
CA CYS A 64 -1.13 18.68 15.94
C CYS A 64 -2.52 19.32 16.08
N HIS A 65 -3.50 18.87 15.29
CA HIS A 65 -4.87 19.38 15.30
C HIS A 65 -5.88 18.45 16.00
N MET A 66 -5.45 17.32 16.61
CA MET A 66 -6.34 16.31 17.21
C MET A 66 -5.92 15.89 18.64
N ARG A 67 -6.90 15.69 19.53
CA ARG A 67 -6.68 15.08 20.86
C ARG A 67 -6.49 13.55 20.74
N ASP A 68 -5.56 12.98 21.52
CA ASP A 68 -5.11 11.57 21.45
C ASP A 68 -6.22 10.50 21.50
N ALA A 69 -7.39 10.82 22.05
CA ALA A 69 -8.51 9.88 22.17
C ALA A 69 -9.08 9.39 20.82
N CYS A 70 -8.75 10.04 19.69
CA CYS A 70 -9.27 9.66 18.37
C CYS A 70 -8.52 8.48 17.71
N ILE A 71 -7.42 8.01 18.31
CA ILE A 71 -6.51 7.01 17.73
C ILE A 71 -6.85 5.59 18.19
N LEU A 72 -7.64 5.45 19.26
CA LEU A 72 -7.86 4.18 19.97
C LEU A 72 -8.93 3.27 19.33
N ASP A 73 -9.84 3.81 18.53
CA ASP A 73 -10.86 3.01 17.84
C ASP A 73 -10.38 2.61 16.46
N SER A 74 -9.97 1.36 16.33
CA SER A 74 -9.60 0.85 15.02
C SER A 74 -9.85 -0.65 14.95
N ASP A 75 -11.07 -0.97 14.54
CA ASP A 75 -11.67 -2.31 14.36
C ASP A 75 -10.96 -3.23 13.34
N SER A 76 -9.71 -2.96 12.98
CA SER A 76 -8.98 -3.83 12.07
C SER A 76 -8.43 -5.03 12.83
N LYS A 77 -9.12 -6.17 12.74
CA LYS A 77 -8.57 -7.47 13.16
C LYS A 77 -7.19 -7.67 12.52
N PRO A 78 -6.20 -8.19 13.27
CA PRO A 78 -4.90 -8.53 12.69
C PRO A 78 -5.11 -9.53 11.56
N ILE A 79 -4.58 -9.21 10.38
CA ILE A 79 -4.55 -10.14 9.25
C ILE A 79 -3.53 -11.22 9.60
N THR A 80 -4.02 -12.44 9.81
CA THR A 80 -3.19 -13.63 9.96
C THR A 80 -2.60 -13.96 8.59
N ILE A 81 -1.28 -13.87 8.45
CA ILE A 81 -0.58 -14.29 7.24
C ILE A 81 -0.22 -15.74 7.45
N ASP A 82 -0.91 -16.61 6.71
CA ASP A 82 -0.76 -18.05 6.79
C ASP A 82 0.49 -18.46 6.02
N ASN A 83 1.38 -19.22 6.64
CA ASN A 83 2.69 -19.54 6.06
C ASN A 83 2.53 -20.68 5.05
N ARG A 84 2.01 -20.37 3.86
CA ARG A 84 1.64 -21.37 2.85
C ARG A 84 2.81 -21.67 1.93
N HIS A 85 3.65 -22.60 2.36
CA HIS A 85 4.70 -23.17 1.51
C HIS A 85 4.09 -23.80 0.24
N GLY A 86 4.55 -23.36 -0.93
CA GLY A 86 4.34 -24.05 -2.20
C GLY A 86 3.20 -23.56 -3.11
N ASN A 87 2.46 -22.50 -2.75
CA ASN A 87 1.46 -21.90 -3.65
C ASN A 87 1.74 -20.41 -3.85
N PHE A 88 2.68 -20.10 -4.76
CA PHE A 88 3.10 -18.72 -5.02
C PHE A 88 2.00 -17.91 -5.73
N ASP A 89 1.20 -18.52 -6.61
CA ASP A 89 0.09 -17.84 -7.31
C ASP A 89 -0.93 -17.30 -6.30
N LEU A 90 -1.24 -18.08 -5.28
CA LEU A 90 -2.09 -17.62 -4.18
C LEU A 90 -1.45 -16.46 -3.41
N ALA A 91 -0.14 -16.51 -3.14
CA ALA A 91 0.56 -15.43 -2.47
C ALA A 91 0.55 -14.13 -3.29
N LEU A 92 0.69 -14.23 -4.62
CA LEU A 92 0.57 -13.08 -5.52
C LEU A 92 -0.85 -12.52 -5.54
N ALA A 93 -1.88 -13.38 -5.59
CA ALA A 93 -3.27 -12.95 -5.52
C ALA A 93 -3.57 -12.20 -4.21
N GLU A 94 -3.01 -12.64 -3.08
CA GLU A 94 -3.15 -11.96 -1.79
C GLU A 94 -2.43 -10.59 -1.75
N ILE A 95 -1.22 -10.51 -2.31
CA ILE A 95 -0.46 -9.26 -2.49
C ILE A 95 -1.26 -8.26 -3.34
N ILE A 96 -1.83 -8.71 -4.47
CA ILE A 96 -2.70 -7.90 -5.33
C ILE A 96 -3.94 -7.44 -4.56
N ALA A 97 -4.60 -8.34 -3.84
CA ALA A 97 -5.81 -8.01 -3.09
C ALA A 97 -5.56 -6.94 -2.02
N VAL A 98 -4.38 -6.91 -1.39
CA VAL A 98 -4.02 -5.84 -0.46
C VAL A 98 -3.68 -4.53 -1.17
N HIS A 99 -3.00 -4.56 -2.32
CA HIS A 99 -2.83 -3.35 -3.15
C HIS A 99 -4.17 -2.75 -3.57
N GLN A 100 -5.13 -3.57 -3.99
CA GLN A 100 -6.48 -3.12 -4.33
C GLN A 100 -7.19 -2.46 -3.15
N LYS A 101 -7.05 -3.03 -1.93
CA LYS A 101 -7.57 -2.41 -0.70
C LYS A 101 -6.89 -1.08 -0.42
N ILE A 102 -5.57 -0.97 -0.60
CA ILE A 102 -4.84 0.30 -0.42
C ILE A 102 -5.38 1.35 -1.38
N ILE A 103 -5.59 1.02 -2.66
CA ILE A 103 -6.15 1.92 -3.66
C ILE A 103 -7.56 2.39 -3.26
N ALA A 104 -8.44 1.48 -2.85
CA ALA A 104 -9.79 1.82 -2.41
C ALA A 104 -9.78 2.76 -1.21
N GLU A 105 -8.88 2.55 -0.24
CA GLU A 105 -8.74 3.46 0.90
C GLU A 105 -8.12 4.81 0.49
N TYR A 106 -7.26 4.87 -0.55
CA TYR A 106 -6.82 6.15 -1.13
C TYR A 106 -7.96 6.91 -1.81
N ASP A 107 -8.86 6.23 -2.52
CA ASP A 107 -10.01 6.86 -3.18
C ASP A 107 -10.90 7.57 -2.14
N VAL A 108 -11.20 6.89 -1.04
CA VAL A 108 -11.95 7.49 0.09
C VAL A 108 -11.19 8.68 0.70
N LEU A 109 -9.86 8.58 0.86
CA LEU A 109 -9.06 9.68 1.40
C LEU A 109 -9.09 10.91 0.49
N LEU A 110 -9.01 10.70 -0.82
CA LEU A 110 -9.01 11.78 -1.81
C LEU A 110 -10.37 12.48 -1.86
N GLU A 111 -11.47 11.74 -1.77
CA GLU A 111 -12.83 12.29 -1.68
C GLU A 111 -12.98 13.15 -0.40
N LEU A 112 -12.54 12.64 0.75
CA LEU A 112 -12.59 13.39 2.01
C LEU A 112 -11.76 14.68 1.98
N ALA A 113 -10.71 14.71 1.15
CA ALA A 113 -9.79 15.83 1.01
C ALA A 113 -10.17 16.83 -0.11
N GLU A 114 -11.18 16.55 -0.93
CA GLU A 114 -11.54 17.34 -2.12
C GLU A 114 -11.84 18.82 -1.81
N ASN A 115 -12.46 19.07 -0.65
CA ASN A 115 -12.78 20.42 -0.16
C ASN A 115 -11.89 20.87 1.00
N SER A 116 -10.70 20.29 1.12
CA SER A 116 -9.73 20.64 2.17
C SER A 116 -8.51 21.34 1.59
N ASP A 117 -7.80 22.09 2.42
CA ASP A 117 -6.53 22.73 2.05
C ASP A 117 -5.34 21.74 1.96
N LEU A 118 -5.60 20.43 2.01
CA LEU A 118 -4.56 19.41 1.94
C LEU A 118 -4.02 19.28 0.52
N ASN A 119 -2.69 19.29 0.40
CA ASN A 119 -2.04 18.93 -0.86
C ASN A 119 -2.24 17.43 -1.14
N THR A 120 -3.16 17.11 -2.06
CA THR A 120 -3.49 15.73 -2.44
C THR A 120 -2.60 15.14 -3.53
N SER A 121 -1.68 15.92 -4.11
CA SER A 121 -0.79 15.45 -5.19
C SER A 121 0.04 14.21 -4.81
N PRO A 122 0.71 14.17 -3.63
CA PRO A 122 1.44 12.97 -3.21
C PRO A 122 0.52 11.75 -3.06
N LEU A 123 -0.68 11.93 -2.51
CA LEU A 123 -1.65 10.84 -2.31
C LEU A 123 -2.10 10.24 -3.65
N LYS A 124 -2.33 11.08 -4.66
CA LYS A 124 -2.66 10.64 -6.03
C LYS A 124 -1.49 9.87 -6.65
N GLN A 125 -0.25 10.29 -6.42
CA GLN A 125 0.94 9.58 -6.90
C GLN A 125 1.10 8.22 -6.24
N HIS A 126 0.88 8.11 -4.92
CA HIS A 126 0.96 6.82 -4.22
C HIS A 126 -0.05 5.84 -4.77
N ARG A 127 -1.30 6.28 -4.94
CA ARG A 127 -2.37 5.49 -5.53
C ARG A 127 -2.00 4.97 -6.91
N LYS A 128 -1.47 5.82 -7.79
CA LYS A 128 -1.02 5.42 -9.14
C LYS A 128 0.09 4.37 -9.08
N GLN A 129 1.05 4.53 -8.17
CA GLN A 129 2.14 3.57 -8.01
C GLN A 129 1.63 2.20 -7.53
N MET A 130 0.62 2.14 -6.66
CA MET A 130 0.01 0.87 -6.26
C MET A 130 -0.74 0.20 -7.40
N ALA A 131 -1.42 0.98 -8.26
CA ALA A 131 -2.06 0.44 -9.46
C ALA A 131 -1.02 -0.15 -10.43
N PHE A 132 0.06 0.59 -10.69
CA PHE A 132 1.18 0.10 -11.51
C PHE A 132 1.78 -1.20 -10.97
N MET A 133 1.94 -1.32 -9.65
CA MET A 133 2.47 -2.55 -9.06
C MET A 133 1.53 -3.76 -9.23
N ILE A 134 0.21 -3.56 -9.24
CA ILE A 134 -0.74 -4.63 -9.58
C ILE A 134 -0.48 -5.11 -10.99
N ASP A 135 -0.43 -4.19 -11.96
CA ASP A 135 -0.23 -4.51 -13.38
C ASP A 135 1.07 -5.30 -13.61
N GLU A 136 2.17 -4.89 -12.96
CA GLU A 136 3.47 -5.58 -13.06
C GLU A 136 3.45 -7.00 -12.45
N ILE A 137 2.77 -7.19 -11.31
CA ILE A 137 2.66 -8.51 -10.68
C ILE A 137 1.78 -9.44 -11.53
N GLU A 138 0.68 -8.94 -12.07
CA GLU A 138 -0.20 -9.69 -12.97
C GLU A 138 0.52 -10.07 -14.28
N ALA A 139 1.34 -9.17 -14.84
CA ALA A 139 2.17 -9.45 -16.02
C ALA A 139 3.16 -10.59 -15.75
N GLN A 140 3.86 -10.57 -14.61
CA GLN A 140 4.77 -11.64 -14.21
C GLN A 140 4.06 -12.97 -13.95
N SER A 141 2.86 -12.95 -13.36
CA SER A 141 2.06 -14.15 -13.11
C SER A 141 1.57 -14.81 -14.42
N ASN A 142 1.22 -14.00 -15.42
CA ASN A 142 0.78 -14.47 -16.73
C ASN A 142 1.94 -14.82 -17.70
N GLY A 143 3.20 -14.71 -17.26
CA GLY A 143 4.37 -15.00 -18.08
C GLY A 143 4.65 -13.96 -19.17
N ALA A 144 4.12 -12.74 -19.05
CA ALA A 144 4.46 -11.65 -19.95
C ALA A 144 5.88 -11.14 -19.63
N PRO A 145 6.74 -10.88 -20.64
CA PRO A 145 8.05 -10.31 -20.40
C PRO A 145 7.88 -8.92 -19.76
N ALA A 146 8.69 -8.64 -18.72
CA ALA A 146 8.77 -7.32 -18.11
C ALA A 146 9.01 -6.28 -19.21
N GLY A 147 8.14 -5.28 -19.30
CA GLY A 147 8.22 -4.24 -20.33
C GLY A 147 9.61 -3.61 -20.33
N GLU A 148 10.24 -3.57 -21.50
CA GLU A 148 11.52 -2.90 -21.70
C GLU A 148 11.44 -1.46 -21.20
N GLU A 149 12.30 -1.12 -20.24
CA GLU A 149 12.58 0.25 -19.84
C GLU A 149 12.85 1.08 -21.09
N THR A 150 11.88 1.89 -21.51
CA THR A 150 12.12 2.92 -22.51
C THR A 150 12.93 4.01 -21.82
N MET A 151 14.26 3.85 -21.79
CA MET A 151 15.19 4.94 -21.54
C MET A 151 14.97 6.00 -22.62
N LEU A 152 14.18 7.01 -22.31
CA LEU A 152 14.25 8.29 -23.02
C LEU A 152 15.52 9.00 -22.52
N LEU A 153 16.54 8.98 -23.38
CA LEU A 153 17.68 9.91 -23.36
C LEU A 153 17.20 11.36 -23.52
#